data_AF-A0A6J1CDX2-F1
#
_entry.id   AF-A0A6J1CDX2-F1
#
_cell.length_a   1.000
_cell.length_b   1.000
_cell.length_c   1.000
_cell.angle_alpha   90.00
_cell.angle_beta   90.00
_cell.angle_gamma   90.00
#
_symmetry.space_group_name_H-M   'P 1'
#
loop_
_entity.id
_entity.type
_entity.pdbx_description
1 polymer ?
#
loop_
_entity_poly.entity_id
_entity_poly.type
_entity_poly.pdbx_seq_one_letter_code
_entity_poly.pdbx_strand_id
1 'polypeptide(L)'
;MATKTKTKIKILQNFCYSVIVFFLCSHAAAQSLAQNEEEEVQRSEFPRDFFFGTSTSSYQIEGAFLEDGKGISNWDVFTHIPGKIKNNDTGDVADDHYHRFLEDIELMHSMGMNAYRFSISWTRILPSMESFVTIHHHDLPIELEKRYGGWMSRQMQ
;
A
#
# COMPACT_ATOMS: atom_id res chain seq x y z
N MET A 1 75.18 19.08 2.44
CA MET A 1 74.25 19.30 1.30
C MET A 1 73.43 18.05 0.92
N ALA A 2 73.99 16.83 0.98
CA ALA A 2 73.33 15.60 0.52
C ALA A 2 72.11 15.11 1.36
N THR A 3 72.02 15.45 2.65
CA THR A 3 70.94 15.00 3.56
C THR A 3 69.61 15.71 3.29
N LYS A 4 69.63 17.01 3.01
CA LYS A 4 68.44 17.84 2.72
C LYS A 4 67.73 17.39 1.43
N THR A 5 68.50 16.93 0.44
CA THR A 5 67.98 16.40 -0.83
C THR A 5 67.32 15.02 -0.64
N LYS A 6 67.92 14.13 0.16
CA LYS A 6 67.32 12.81 0.49
C LYS A 6 65.99 12.96 1.26
N THR A 7 65.90 13.93 2.18
CA THR A 7 64.65 14.24 2.89
C THR A 7 63.57 14.76 1.95
N LYS A 8 63.91 15.65 1.01
CA LYS A 8 62.94 16.13 -0.01
C LYS A 8 62.43 15.01 -0.92
N ILE A 9 63.30 14.08 -1.33
CA ILE A 9 62.92 12.92 -2.15
C ILE A 9 61.98 11.98 -1.37
N LYS A 10 62.28 11.70 -0.10
CA LYS A 10 61.38 10.90 0.76
C LYS A 10 60.02 11.56 0.97
N ILE A 11 59.99 12.88 1.15
CA ILE A 11 58.73 13.63 1.28
C ILE A 11 57.93 13.55 -0.02
N LEU A 12 58.57 13.73 -1.17
CA LEU A 12 57.91 13.64 -2.47
C LEU A 12 57.40 12.22 -2.74
N GLN A 13 58.19 11.20 -2.40
CA GLN A 13 57.80 9.80 -2.54
C GLN A 13 56.63 9.44 -1.63
N ASN A 14 56.64 9.86 -0.37
CA ASN A 14 55.52 9.67 0.57
C ASN A 14 54.27 10.43 0.12
N PHE A 15 54.43 11.62 -0.45
CA PHE A 15 53.34 12.38 -1.05
C PHE A 15 52.74 11.63 -2.25
N CYS A 16 53.58 11.12 -3.16
CA CYS A 16 53.12 10.31 -4.29
C CYS A 16 52.41 9.03 -3.82
N TYR A 17 52.92 8.31 -2.81
CA TYR A 17 52.25 7.15 -2.25
C TYR A 17 50.91 7.49 -1.62
N SER A 18 50.82 8.60 -0.87
CA SER A 18 49.57 9.07 -0.27
C SER A 18 48.52 9.41 -1.33
N VAL A 19 48.93 10.09 -2.41
CA VAL A 19 48.05 10.41 -3.55
C VAL A 19 47.57 9.13 -4.25
N ILE A 20 48.46 8.16 -4.49
CA ILE A 20 48.10 6.87 -5.10
C ILE A 20 47.13 6.10 -4.21
N VAL A 21 47.39 6.00 -2.90
CA VAL A 21 46.49 5.33 -1.94
C VAL A 21 45.14 6.03 -1.88
N PHE A 22 45.10 7.36 -1.92
CA PHE A 22 43.86 8.12 -1.93
C PHE A 22 43.02 7.83 -3.18
N PHE A 23 43.65 7.80 -4.37
CA PHE A 23 42.95 7.45 -5.62
C PHE A 23 42.46 5.99 -5.63
N LEU A 24 43.27 5.05 -5.12
CA LEU A 24 42.86 3.64 -4.98
C LEU A 24 41.68 3.48 -4.02
N CYS A 25 41.72 4.12 -2.84
CA CYS A 25 40.62 4.09 -1.89
C CYS A 25 39.35 4.75 -2.44
N SER A 26 39.49 5.87 -3.17
CA SER A 26 38.35 6.56 -3.78
C SER A 26 37.71 5.72 -4.89
N HIS A 27 38.50 4.99 -5.68
CA HIS A 27 38.00 4.07 -6.69
C HIS A 27 37.26 2.88 -6.07
N ALA A 28 37.84 2.27 -5.02
CA ALA A 28 37.21 1.18 -4.30
C ALA A 28 35.88 1.59 -3.63
N ALA A 29 35.82 2.78 -3.03
CA ALA A 29 34.58 3.32 -2.45
C ALA A 29 33.53 3.65 -3.52
N ALA A 30 33.94 4.16 -4.69
CA ALA A 30 33.04 4.38 -5.81
C ALA A 30 32.47 3.06 -6.35
N GLN A 31 33.29 1.99 -6.40
CA GLN A 31 32.84 0.65 -6.77
C GLN A 31 31.85 0.06 -5.76
N SER A 32 32.07 0.24 -4.45
CA SER A 32 31.11 -0.25 -3.45
C SER A 32 29.77 0.48 -3.50
N LEU A 33 29.77 1.78 -3.83
CA LEU A 33 28.53 2.55 -4.03
C LEU A 33 27.80 2.13 -5.32
N ALA A 34 28.53 1.71 -6.35
CA ALA A 34 27.96 1.18 -7.58
C ALA A 34 27.43 -0.27 -7.43
N GLN A 35 27.89 -1.01 -6.41
CA GLN A 35 27.50 -2.40 -6.16
C GLN A 35 26.32 -2.56 -5.17
N ASN A 36 25.77 -1.47 -4.65
CA ASN A 36 24.47 -1.51 -3.97
C ASN A 36 23.33 -1.46 -5.02
N GLU A 37 23.33 -2.41 -5.95
CA GLU A 37 22.11 -2.74 -6.68
C GLU A 37 21.29 -3.62 -5.74
N GLU A 38 20.14 -3.11 -5.26
CA GLU A 38 19.18 -3.92 -4.51
C GLU A 38 18.79 -5.11 -5.41
N GLU A 39 19.00 -6.35 -4.93
CA GLU A 39 18.58 -7.55 -5.67
C GLU A 39 17.08 -7.44 -5.99
N GLU A 40 16.74 -7.39 -7.28
CA GLU A 40 15.36 -7.30 -7.75
C GLU A 40 14.65 -8.64 -7.54
N VAL A 41 13.52 -8.63 -6.83
CA VAL A 41 12.72 -9.83 -6.57
C VAL A 41 12.11 -10.36 -7.87
N GLN A 42 12.42 -11.60 -8.22
CA GLN A 42 11.92 -12.26 -9.44
C GLN A 42 10.78 -13.25 -9.15
N ARG A 43 9.84 -13.36 -10.09
CA ARG A 43 8.73 -14.34 -10.00
C ARG A 43 9.21 -15.80 -9.93
N SER A 44 10.40 -16.09 -10.47
CA SER A 44 11.03 -17.42 -10.45
C SER A 44 11.44 -17.88 -9.05
N GLU A 45 11.51 -16.97 -8.07
CA GLU A 45 11.81 -17.28 -6.68
C GLU A 45 10.63 -17.92 -5.93
N PHE A 46 9.42 -17.87 -6.52
CA PHE A 46 8.19 -18.40 -5.94
C PHE A 46 7.73 -19.67 -6.67
N PRO A 47 6.90 -20.54 -6.03
CA PRO A 47 6.26 -21.65 -6.71
C PRO A 47 5.50 -21.20 -7.96
N ARG A 48 5.45 -22.04 -9.00
CA ARG A 48 4.77 -21.72 -10.27
C ARG A 48 3.31 -21.31 -10.10
N ASP A 49 2.64 -21.86 -9.11
CA ASP A 49 1.21 -21.62 -8.83
C ASP A 49 1.00 -20.59 -7.70
N PHE A 50 2.02 -19.78 -7.40
CA PHE A 50 1.92 -18.74 -6.37
C PHE A 50 1.04 -17.57 -6.86
N PHE A 51 0.16 -17.09 -5.97
CA PHE A 51 -0.70 -15.96 -6.25
C PHE A 51 -0.05 -14.63 -5.89
N PHE A 52 -0.02 -13.72 -6.86
CA PHE A 52 0.29 -12.30 -6.69
C PHE A 52 -0.95 -11.50 -7.03
N GLY A 53 -1.42 -10.72 -6.06
CA GLY A 53 -2.67 -10.02 -6.20
C GLY A 53 -2.71 -8.71 -5.45
N THR A 54 -3.80 -8.00 -5.68
CA THR A 54 -4.14 -6.76 -4.99
C THR A 54 -5.32 -7.01 -4.05
N SER A 55 -5.52 -6.11 -3.09
CA SER A 55 -6.64 -6.17 -2.17
C SER A 55 -7.29 -4.80 -1.99
N THR A 56 -8.61 -4.79 -1.87
CA THR A 56 -9.43 -3.59 -1.67
C THR A 56 -10.52 -3.83 -0.62
N SER A 57 -11.28 -2.78 -0.27
CA SER A 57 -12.53 -2.91 0.48
C SER A 57 -13.62 -2.03 -0.11
N SER A 58 -14.86 -2.48 0.01
CA SER A 58 -16.06 -1.91 -0.60
C SER A 58 -16.17 -0.40 -0.38
N TYR A 59 -16.20 0.06 0.88
CA TYR A 59 -16.37 1.49 1.19
C TYR A 59 -15.20 2.36 0.70
N GLN A 60 -14.01 1.78 0.56
CA GLN A 60 -12.82 2.54 0.15
C GLN A 60 -12.78 2.84 -1.35
N ILE A 61 -13.41 1.99 -2.19
CA ILE A 61 -13.23 2.09 -3.65
C ILE A 61 -14.55 2.15 -4.43
N GLU A 62 -15.66 1.60 -3.92
CA GLU A 62 -16.87 1.42 -4.73
C GLU A 62 -17.51 2.76 -5.12
N GLY A 63 -17.74 3.65 -4.16
CA GLY A 63 -18.63 4.79 -4.37
C GLY A 63 -20.10 4.38 -4.51
N ALA A 64 -20.85 5.17 -5.27
CA ALA A 64 -22.26 4.92 -5.58
C ALA A 64 -23.08 4.67 -4.31
N PHE A 65 -22.87 5.51 -3.28
CA PHE A 65 -23.26 5.20 -1.90
C PHE A 65 -24.78 5.15 -1.66
N LEU A 66 -25.57 5.75 -2.56
CA LEU A 66 -27.04 5.78 -2.56
C LEU A 66 -27.68 5.19 -3.83
N GLU A 67 -26.87 4.58 -4.70
CA GLU A 67 -27.35 4.05 -5.98
C GLU A 67 -27.86 2.62 -5.83
N ASP A 68 -28.75 2.22 -6.75
CA ASP A 68 -29.26 0.85 -6.91
C ASP A 68 -29.75 0.17 -5.62
N GLY A 69 -30.29 0.98 -4.70
CA GLY A 69 -30.89 0.49 -3.46
C GLY A 69 -29.89 0.15 -2.35
N LYS A 70 -28.63 0.58 -2.46
CA LYS A 70 -27.66 0.46 -1.35
C LYS A 70 -28.20 1.16 -0.10
N GLY A 71 -28.17 0.43 1.02
CA GLY A 71 -28.48 0.97 2.34
C GLY A 71 -27.34 1.81 2.93
N ILE A 72 -27.67 2.61 3.94
CA ILE A 72 -26.71 3.42 4.70
C ILE A 72 -25.90 2.53 5.66
N SER A 73 -24.57 2.60 5.55
CA SER A 73 -23.61 1.98 6.47
C SER A 73 -23.25 2.93 7.62
N ASN A 74 -22.61 2.38 8.64
CA ASN A 74 -21.98 3.15 9.72
C ASN A 74 -20.96 4.17 9.19
N TRP A 75 -20.16 3.79 8.19
CA TRP A 75 -19.16 4.68 7.60
C TRP A 75 -19.79 5.83 6.81
N ASP A 76 -20.88 5.58 6.08
CA ASP A 76 -21.65 6.66 5.41
C ASP A 76 -22.04 7.73 6.45
N VAL A 77 -22.57 7.32 7.61
CA VAL A 77 -22.94 8.27 8.67
C VAL A 77 -21.72 8.97 9.25
N PHE A 78 -20.67 8.22 9.57
CA PHE A 78 -19.50 8.74 10.27
C PHE A 78 -18.72 9.76 9.43
N THR A 79 -18.51 9.51 8.13
CA THR A 79 -17.76 10.43 7.27
C THR A 79 -18.50 11.74 7.01
N HIS A 80 -19.83 11.72 7.08
CA HIS A 80 -20.66 12.92 6.93
C HIS A 80 -20.71 13.82 8.17
N ILE A 81 -20.07 13.43 9.29
CA ILE A 81 -19.97 14.28 10.48
C ILE A 81 -18.84 15.31 10.27
N PRO A 82 -19.12 16.63 10.29
CA PRO A 82 -18.11 17.65 10.08
C PRO A 82 -16.93 17.54 11.06
N GLY A 83 -15.71 17.58 10.53
CA GLY A 83 -14.46 17.52 11.29
C GLY A 83 -14.04 16.12 11.76
N LYS A 84 -14.74 15.05 11.37
CA LYS A 84 -14.34 13.66 11.67
C LYS A 84 -13.36 13.08 10.66
N ILE A 85 -13.46 13.51 9.40
CA ILE A 85 -12.52 13.12 8.34
C ILE A 85 -11.71 14.35 7.94
N LYS A 86 -10.43 14.12 7.60
CA LYS A 86 -9.57 15.16 7.04
C LYS A 86 -10.26 15.76 5.81
N ASN A 87 -10.30 17.10 5.72
CA ASN A 87 -10.99 17.83 4.66
C ASN A 87 -12.51 17.60 4.52
N ASN A 88 -13.14 16.82 5.43
CA ASN A 88 -14.52 16.33 5.29
C ASN A 88 -14.73 15.45 4.04
N ASP A 89 -13.73 14.67 3.65
CA ASP A 89 -13.86 13.72 2.54
C ASP A 89 -14.85 12.58 2.88
N THR A 90 -15.53 12.04 1.87
CA THR A 90 -16.52 10.94 2.00
C THR A 90 -16.20 9.78 1.03
N GLY A 91 -16.84 8.63 1.27
CA GLY A 91 -16.78 7.46 0.37
C GLY A 91 -17.85 7.49 -0.73
N ASP A 92 -18.49 8.64 -0.97
CA ASP A 92 -19.68 8.73 -1.82
C ASP A 92 -19.40 8.36 -3.28
N VAL A 93 -18.22 8.78 -3.76
CA VAL A 93 -17.68 8.48 -5.10
C VAL A 93 -16.45 7.57 -5.01
N ALA A 94 -15.54 7.85 -4.06
CA ALA A 94 -14.29 7.10 -3.90
C ALA A 94 -13.49 7.01 -5.22
N ASP A 95 -13.00 5.82 -5.58
CA ASP A 95 -12.33 5.54 -6.87
C ASP A 95 -13.33 5.22 -8.00
N ASP A 96 -14.63 5.24 -7.70
CA ASP A 96 -15.74 4.92 -8.61
C ASP A 96 -15.68 3.50 -9.19
N HIS A 97 -15.13 2.55 -8.41
CA HIS A 97 -15.01 1.15 -8.82
C HIS A 97 -16.36 0.52 -9.13
N TYR A 98 -17.46 0.99 -8.52
CA TYR A 98 -18.80 0.49 -8.80
C TYR A 98 -19.16 0.60 -10.29
N HIS A 99 -18.79 1.71 -10.92
CA HIS A 99 -19.05 1.93 -12.35
C HIS A 99 -17.88 1.48 -13.23
N ARG A 100 -16.66 1.47 -12.70
CA ARG A 100 -15.42 1.30 -13.48
C ARG A 100 -14.71 -0.04 -13.25
N PHE A 101 -15.32 -0.99 -12.55
CA PHE A 101 -14.67 -2.24 -12.17
C PHE A 101 -14.04 -2.99 -13.35
N LEU A 102 -14.63 -2.94 -14.54
CA LEU A 102 -14.05 -3.58 -15.74
C LEU A 102 -12.68 -2.99 -16.12
N GLU A 103 -12.51 -1.67 -16.00
CA GLU A 103 -11.23 -0.99 -16.24
C GLU A 103 -10.19 -1.39 -15.20
N ASP A 104 -10.62 -1.50 -13.94
CA ASP A 104 -9.73 -1.88 -12.84
C ASP A 104 -9.29 -3.35 -12.92
N ILE A 105 -10.19 -4.26 -13.34
CA ILE A 105 -9.85 -5.65 -13.65
C ILE A 105 -8.81 -5.73 -14.77
N GLU A 106 -9.00 -4.96 -15.85
CA GLU A 106 -8.05 -4.93 -16.97
C GLU A 106 -6.69 -4.39 -16.53
N LEU A 107 -6.66 -3.35 -15.70
CA LEU A 107 -5.43 -2.80 -15.15
C LEU A 107 -4.67 -3.86 -14.32
N MET A 108 -5.38 -4.56 -13.43
CA MET A 108 -4.79 -5.65 -12.64
C MET A 108 -4.24 -6.77 -13.52
N HIS A 109 -4.97 -7.14 -14.57
CA HIS A 109 -4.51 -8.12 -15.55
C HIS A 109 -3.23 -7.66 -16.27
N SER A 110 -3.18 -6.40 -16.72
CA SER A 110 -2.03 -5.83 -17.42
C SER A 110 -0.75 -5.80 -16.57
N MET A 111 -0.89 -5.69 -15.24
CA MET A 111 0.22 -5.75 -14.28
C MET A 111 0.67 -7.20 -13.96
N GLY A 112 0.03 -8.21 -14.55
CA GLY A 112 0.31 -9.62 -14.28
C GLY A 112 -0.20 -10.12 -12.93
N MET A 113 -1.19 -9.44 -12.33
CA MET A 113 -1.85 -9.94 -11.13
C MET A 113 -2.76 -11.13 -11.49
N ASN A 114 -2.74 -12.15 -10.66
CA ASN A 114 -3.53 -13.38 -10.85
C ASN A 114 -4.49 -13.66 -9.67
N ALA A 115 -4.58 -12.73 -8.73
CA ALA A 115 -5.56 -12.75 -7.65
C ALA A 115 -6.07 -11.33 -7.37
N TYR A 116 -7.37 -11.22 -7.05
CA TYR A 116 -7.97 -9.98 -6.58
C TYR A 116 -8.87 -10.29 -5.39
N ARG A 117 -8.56 -9.70 -4.23
CA ARG A 117 -9.35 -9.85 -3.01
C ARG A 117 -10.09 -8.54 -2.73
N PHE A 118 -11.41 -8.57 -2.83
CA PHE A 118 -12.28 -7.45 -2.50
C PHE A 118 -13.24 -7.84 -1.37
N SER A 119 -13.84 -6.85 -0.70
CA SER A 119 -14.96 -7.08 0.22
C SER A 119 -16.27 -6.71 -0.45
N ILE A 120 -17.35 -7.34 -0.02
CA ILE A 120 -18.70 -7.06 -0.51
C ILE A 120 -19.35 -6.08 0.47
N SER A 121 -19.94 -5.00 -0.05
CA SER A 121 -20.71 -4.08 0.79
C SER A 121 -21.94 -4.79 1.37
N TRP A 122 -22.03 -4.92 2.70
CA TRP A 122 -23.19 -5.55 3.32
C TRP A 122 -24.46 -4.80 2.96
N THR A 123 -24.47 -3.48 3.16
CA THR A 123 -25.66 -2.65 2.94
C THR A 123 -26.10 -2.60 1.47
N ARG A 124 -25.24 -2.97 0.53
CA ARG A 124 -25.60 -3.14 -0.88
C ARG A 124 -26.34 -4.45 -1.15
N ILE A 125 -26.01 -5.53 -0.44
CA ILE A 125 -26.68 -6.84 -0.60
C ILE A 125 -27.95 -6.96 0.25
N LEU A 126 -27.91 -6.45 1.48
CA LEU A 126 -29.01 -6.49 2.44
C LEU A 126 -29.25 -5.09 3.00
N PRO A 127 -29.98 -4.22 2.27
CA PRO A 127 -30.18 -2.82 2.66
C PRO A 127 -30.96 -2.64 3.97
N SER A 128 -31.77 -3.63 4.38
CA SER A 128 -32.74 -3.49 5.48
C SER A 128 -32.88 -4.71 6.41
N MET A 129 -31.95 -5.68 6.41
CA MET A 129 -32.11 -6.94 7.18
C MET A 129 -31.04 -7.19 8.26
N GLU A 130 -31.48 -7.82 9.36
CA GLU A 130 -30.65 -8.60 10.27
C GLU A 130 -30.11 -9.82 9.54
N SER A 131 -28.79 -9.98 9.47
CA SER A 131 -28.16 -11.18 8.92
C SER A 131 -27.47 -11.98 10.03
N PHE A 132 -27.53 -13.31 9.94
CA PHE A 132 -26.95 -14.27 10.88
C PHE A 132 -25.61 -14.86 10.37
N VAL A 133 -25.03 -14.34 9.28
CA VAL A 133 -23.72 -14.77 8.76
C VAL A 133 -22.91 -13.56 8.27
N THR A 134 -21.73 -13.40 8.83
CA THR A 134 -20.90 -12.19 8.69
C THR A 134 -19.66 -12.44 7.83
N ILE A 135 -19.65 -11.92 6.59
CA ILE A 135 -18.45 -11.77 5.74
C ILE A 135 -18.32 -10.26 5.45
N HIS A 136 -17.75 -9.47 6.37
CA HIS A 136 -17.75 -8.00 6.29
C HIS A 136 -16.36 -7.39 6.51
N HIS A 137 -16.15 -6.15 6.07
CA HIS A 137 -14.91 -5.40 6.31
C HIS A 137 -15.23 -4.02 6.89
N HIS A 138 -15.75 -4.01 8.13
CA HIS A 138 -16.09 -2.83 8.94
C HIS A 138 -17.31 -1.98 8.53
N ASP A 139 -18.06 -2.38 7.50
CA ASP A 139 -19.21 -1.68 6.92
C ASP A 139 -20.56 -2.22 7.44
N LEU A 140 -20.79 -2.12 8.75
CA LEU A 140 -22.02 -2.58 9.39
C LEU A 140 -23.23 -1.74 8.94
N PRO A 141 -24.39 -2.37 8.61
CA PRO A 141 -25.64 -1.65 8.40
C PRO A 141 -26.04 -0.79 9.60
N ILE A 142 -26.36 0.49 9.37
CA ILE A 142 -26.65 1.43 10.46
C ILE A 142 -27.86 1.00 11.30
N GLU A 143 -28.84 0.32 10.69
CA GLU A 143 -30.03 -0.15 11.39
C GLU A 143 -29.69 -1.19 12.48
N LEU A 144 -28.63 -1.97 12.31
CA LEU A 144 -28.17 -2.91 13.34
C LEU A 144 -27.46 -2.20 14.49
N GLU A 145 -26.74 -1.11 14.20
CA GLU A 145 -26.17 -0.25 15.22
C GLU A 145 -27.27 0.43 16.05
N LYS A 146 -28.29 1.00 15.38
CA LYS A 146 -29.43 1.63 16.06
C LYS A 146 -30.25 0.65 16.89
N ARG A 147 -30.54 -0.53 16.35
CA ARG A 147 -31.48 -1.48 16.97
C ARG A 147 -30.84 -2.32 18.07
N TYR A 148 -29.55 -2.66 17.91
CA TYR A 148 -28.88 -3.59 18.80
C TYR A 148 -27.57 -3.05 19.38
N GLY A 149 -27.08 -1.88 19.01
CA GLY A 149 -25.75 -1.41 19.44
C GLY A 149 -24.60 -2.07 18.68
N GLY A 150 -24.90 -2.68 17.52
CA GLY A 150 -23.92 -3.25 16.61
C GLY A 150 -23.02 -4.31 17.25
N TRP A 151 -21.72 -4.22 16.98
CA TRP A 151 -20.71 -5.18 17.46
C TRP A 151 -20.59 -5.30 18.98
N MET A 152 -21.18 -4.37 19.73
CA MET A 152 -21.15 -4.37 21.19
C MET A 152 -22.28 -5.18 21.82
N SER A 153 -23.24 -5.67 21.04
CA SER A 153 -24.33 -6.50 21.57
C SER A 153 -24.04 -7.99 21.54
N ARG A 154 -24.41 -8.66 22.64
CA ARG A 154 -24.39 -10.13 22.75
C ARG A 154 -25.33 -10.83 21.77
N GLN A 155 -26.30 -10.13 21.19
CA GLN A 155 -27.20 -10.71 20.18
C GLN A 155 -26.53 -10.81 18.81
N MET A 156 -25.41 -10.10 18.62
CA MET A 156 -24.65 -10.02 17.37
C MET A 156 -23.33 -10.81 17.41
N GLN A 157 -23.01 -11.49 18.52
CA GLN A 157 -21.82 -12.33 18.76
C GLN A 157 -22.19 -13.80 18.77
#